data_AF-A0A250L468-F1
#
_entry.id   AF-A0A250L468-F1
#
_cell.length_a   1.000
_cell.length_b   1.000
_cell.length_c   1.000
_cell.angle_alpha   90.00
_cell.angle_beta   90.00
_cell.angle_gamma   90.00
#
_symmetry.space_group_name_H-M   'P 1'
#
loop_
_entity.id
_entity.type
_entity.pdbx_description
1 polymer ?
#
loop_
_entity_poly.entity_id
_entity_poly.type
_entity_poly.pdbx_seq_one_letter_code
_entity_poly.pdbx_strand_id
1 'polypeptide(L)' 'MARVEALQFEVVSLDAENARHAGAVRAHPTAVGTPIGPYDALIAGQARARPLVLVTYNAREFARVPALQIEDWLVETRED' A
#
# COMPACT_ATOMS: atom_id res chain seq x y z
N MET A 1 8.43 18.72 7.00
CA MET A 1 9.01 17.91 5.92
C MET A 1 10.44 17.46 6.24
N ALA A 2 11.25 18.26 6.94
CA ALA A 2 12.62 17.93 7.35
C ALA A 2 12.87 16.49 7.88
N ARG A 3 11.97 15.92 8.70
CA ARG A 3 12.13 14.53 9.18
C ARG A 3 11.96 13.47 8.09
N VAL A 4 11.08 13.71 7.12
CA VAL A 4 10.85 12.81 5.98
C VAL A 4 11.96 12.99 4.95
N GLU A 5 12.38 14.23 4.70
CA GLU A 5 13.51 14.55 3.82
C GLU A 5 14.85 14.01 4.32
N ALA A 6 15.00 13.84 5.65
CA ALA A 6 16.16 13.23 6.25
C ALA A 6 16.18 11.69 6.11
N LEU A 7 15.05 11.06 5.76
CA LEU A 7 15.02 9.63 5.48
C LEU A 7 15.68 9.41 4.11
N GLN A 8 16.66 8.50 4.05
CA GLN A 8 17.41 8.20 2.83
C GLN A 8 16.65 7.24 1.89
N PHE A 9 15.33 7.42 1.79
CA PHE A 9 14.48 6.62 0.89
C PHE A 9 14.27 7.36 -0.43
N GLU A 10 14.18 6.59 -1.51
CA GLU A 10 13.75 7.11 -2.80
C GLU A 10 12.30 7.59 -2.72
N VAL A 11 12.05 8.81 -3.23
CA VAL A 11 10.69 9.34 -3.39
C VAL A 11 10.27 9.14 -4.83
N VAL A 12 9.29 8.27 -5.05
CA VAL A 12 8.74 7.98 -6.38
C VAL A 12 7.50 8.83 -6.68
N SER A 13 7.34 9.24 -7.94
CA SER A 13 6.18 10.02 -8.36
C SER A 13 4.91 9.18 -8.45
N LEU A 14 3.75 9.80 -8.22
CA LEU A 14 2.45 9.21 -8.50
C LEU A 14 2.08 9.46 -9.96
N ASP A 15 2.18 8.45 -10.80
CA ASP A 15 1.90 8.55 -12.23
C ASP A 15 0.52 8.01 -12.62
N ALA A 16 0.19 8.11 -13.91
CA ALA A 16 -1.08 7.66 -14.45
C ALA A 16 -1.31 6.14 -14.33
N GLU A 17 -0.24 5.34 -14.32
CA GLU A 17 -0.33 3.89 -14.16
C GLU A 17 -0.65 3.53 -12.70
N ASN A 18 -0.02 4.22 -11.75
CA ASN A 18 -0.36 4.10 -10.32
C ASN A 18 -1.83 4.47 -10.09
N ALA A 19 -2.31 5.56 -10.70
CA ALA A 19 -3.70 6.00 -10.59
C ALA A 19 -4.69 4.98 -11.17
N ARG A 20 -4.36 4.33 -12.29
CA ARG A 20 -5.15 3.22 -12.85
C ARG A 20 -5.25 2.06 -11.87
N HIS A 21 -4.14 1.66 -11.27
CA HIS A 21 -4.13 0.60 -10.27
C HIS A 21 -4.94 1.00 -9.02
N ALA A 22 -4.80 2.23 -8.54
CA ALA A 22 -5.58 2.74 -7.41
C ALA A 22 -7.09 2.74 -7.67
N GLY A 23 -7.52 3.09 -8.89
CA GLY A 23 -8.91 2.99 -9.30
C GLY A 23 -9.44 1.55 -9.22
N ALA A 24 -8.67 0.58 -9.71
CA ALA A 24 -9.02 -0.83 -9.61
C ALA A 24 -9.01 -1.34 -8.16
N VAL A 25 -8.09 -0.88 -7.30
CA VAL A 25 -8.10 -1.17 -5.86
C VAL A 25 -9.37 -0.65 -5.21
N ARG A 26 -9.77 0.59 -5.51
CA ARG A 26 -10.97 1.22 -4.94
C ARG A 26 -12.28 0.61 -5.45
N ALA A 27 -12.30 0.17 -6.71
CA ALA A 27 -13.43 -0.53 -7.31
C ALA A 27 -13.56 -1.98 -6.82
N HIS A 28 -12.54 -2.52 -6.14
CA HIS A 28 -12.58 -3.89 -5.66
C HIS A 28 -13.73 -4.07 -4.64
N PRO A 29 -14.66 -5.02 -4.87
CA PRO A 29 -15.74 -5.28 -3.94
C PRO A 29 -15.17 -5.77 -2.61
N THR A 30 -15.51 -5.09 -1.51
CA THR A 30 -15.14 -5.55 -0.17
C THR A 30 -16.30 -6.36 0.41
N ALA A 31 -16.04 -7.62 0.76
CA ALA A 31 -17.06 -8.52 1.32
C ALA A 31 -17.71 -7.98 2.61
N VAL A 32 -17.05 -7.05 3.30
CA VAL A 32 -17.46 -6.49 4.60
C VAL A 32 -17.80 -4.99 4.52
N GLY A 33 -18.10 -4.48 3.32
CA GLY A 33 -18.78 -3.18 3.14
C GLY A 33 -17.99 -1.93 3.51
N THR A 34 -16.67 -2.01 3.74
CA THR A 34 -15.84 -0.84 3.99
C THR A 34 -14.80 -0.71 2.87
N PRO A 35 -15.01 0.21 1.92
CA PRO A 35 -14.01 0.54 0.91
C PRO A 35 -12.69 0.92 1.59
N ILE A 36 -11.57 0.58 0.96
CA ILE A 36 -10.25 1.07 1.38
C ILE A 36 -10.22 2.60 1.34
N GLY A 37 -9.53 3.21 2.30
CA GLY A 37 -9.40 4.67 2.38
C GLY A 37 -8.89 5.29 1.06
N PRO A 38 -9.24 6.54 0.75
CA PRO A 38 -8.89 7.17 -0.52
C PRO A 38 -7.37 7.28 -0.75
N TYR A 39 -6.59 7.58 0.29
CA TYR A 39 -5.13 7.63 0.19
C TYR A 39 -4.51 6.23 0.20
N ASP A 40 -5.06 5.30 0.97
CA ASP A 40 -4.61 3.90 0.97
C ASP A 40 -4.82 3.25 -0.39
N ALA A 41 -5.89 3.60 -1.11
CA ALA A 41 -6.06 3.19 -2.50
C ALA A 41 -4.92 3.68 -3.40
N LEU A 42 -4.45 4.92 -3.22
CA LEU A 42 -3.32 5.47 -3.98
C LEU A 42 -2.00 4.78 -3.63
N ILE A 43 -1.75 4.55 -2.34
CA ILE A 43 -0.55 3.85 -1.84
C ILE A 43 -0.53 2.41 -2.37
N ALA A 44 -1.64 1.67 -2.21
CA ALA A 44 -1.78 0.31 -2.72
C ALA A 44 -1.67 0.25 -4.24
N GLY A 45 -2.28 1.22 -4.95
CA GLY A 45 -2.20 1.31 -6.40
C GLY A 45 -0.76 1.53 -6.88
N GLN A 46 -0.02 2.40 -6.21
CA GLN A 46 1.39 2.66 -6.51
C GLN A 46 2.28 1.43 -6.26
N ALA A 47 2.14 0.78 -5.10
CA ALA A 47 2.90 -0.43 -4.78
C ALA A 47 2.58 -1.59 -5.76
N ARG A 48 1.31 -1.79 -6.09
CA ARG A 48 0.86 -2.84 -7.02
C ARG A 48 1.31 -2.59 -8.46
N ALA A 49 1.44 -1.33 -8.89
CA ALA A 49 1.89 -0.99 -10.24
C ALA A 49 3.40 -1.26 -10.44
N ARG A 50 4.19 -1.24 -9.37
CA ARG A 50 5.67 -1.35 -9.41
C ARG A 50 6.20 -2.64 -8.78
N PRO A 51 5.40 -3.71 -8.77
CA PRO A 51 5.58 -4.90 -7.93
C PRO A 51 6.34 -4.71 -6.61
N LEU A 52 5.97 -3.69 -5.82
CA LEU A 52 6.62 -3.39 -4.54
C LEU A 52 5.90 -4.06 -3.37
N VAL A 53 6.67 -4.34 -2.30
CA VAL A 53 6.12 -4.71 -1.00
C VAL A 53 5.72 -3.44 -0.24
N LEU A 54 4.47 -3.37 0.22
CA LEU A 54 3.99 -2.30 1.06
C LEU A 54 4.24 -2.62 2.54
N VAL A 55 5.17 -1.90 3.15
CA VAL A 55 5.42 -1.96 4.60
C VAL A 55 4.42 -1.08 5.33
N THR A 56 3.63 -1.64 6.25
CA THR A 56 2.56 -0.91 6.94
C THR A 56 2.18 -1.51 8.29
N TYR A 57 1.87 -0.66 9.27
CA TYR A 57 1.26 -1.08 10.55
C TYR A 57 -0.26 -1.30 10.42
N ASN A 58 -0.86 -0.95 9.28
CA ASN A 58 -2.28 -1.15 8.99
C ASN A 58 -2.50 -2.36 8.06
N ALA A 59 -1.76 -3.45 8.30
CA ALA A 59 -1.76 -4.63 7.43
C ALA A 59 -3.16 -5.22 7.20
N ARG A 60 -4.05 -5.14 8.20
CA ARG A 60 -5.45 -5.62 8.11
C ARG A 60 -6.23 -4.92 7.00
N GLU A 61 -6.06 -3.61 6.83
CA GLU A 61 -6.76 -2.85 5.80
C GLU A 61 -6.27 -3.23 4.41
N PHE A 62 -4.95 -3.29 4.23
CA PHE A 62 -4.29 -3.56 2.95
C PHE A 62 -4.33 -5.04 2.53
N ALA A 63 -4.47 -5.98 3.46
CA ALA A 63 -4.63 -7.41 3.15
C ALA A 63 -5.88 -7.72 2.31
N ARG A 64 -6.84 -6.79 2.23
CA ARG A 64 -8.04 -6.91 1.39
C ARG A 64 -7.77 -6.56 -0.08
N VAL A 65 -6.60 -6.02 -0.40
CA VAL A 65 -6.26 -5.61 -1.76
C VAL A 65 -5.65 -6.80 -2.52
N PRO A 66 -6.28 -7.25 -3.62
CA PRO A 66 -5.76 -8.39 -4.38
C PRO A 66 -4.43 -8.05 -5.05
N ALA A 67 -3.52 -9.03 -5.05
CA ALA A 67 -2.18 -8.96 -5.64
C ALA A 67 -1.29 -7.82 -5.09
N LEU A 68 -1.54 -7.38 -3.84
CA LEU A 68 -0.64 -6.48 -3.12
C LEU A 68 0.22 -7.29 -2.15
N GLN A 69 1.54 -7.16 -2.25
CA GLN A 69 2.46 -7.71 -1.26
C GLN A 69 2.55 -6.76 -0.08
N ILE A 70 2.45 -7.29 1.14
CA ILE A 70 2.47 -6.49 2.38
C ILE A 70 3.43 -7.10 3.40
N GLU A 71 4.07 -6.24 4.17
CA GLU A 71 4.84 -6.61 5.35
C GLU A 71 4.44 -5.70 6.51
N ASP A 72 4.37 -6.28 7.70
CA ASP A 72 4.27 -5.52 8.96
C ASP A 72 5.55 -5.79 9.75
N TRP A 73 6.37 -4.76 9.92
CA TRP A 73 7.66 -4.87 10.61
C TRP A 73 7.52 -4.76 12.13
N LEU A 74 6.32 -4.53 12.66
CA LEU A 74 6.07 -4.55 14.10
C LEU A 74 5.73 -5.95 14.60
N VAL A 75 5.46 -6.89 13.70
CA VAL A 75 5.27 -8.29 14.06
C VAL A 75 6.65 -8.92 14.25
N GLU A 76 6.90 -9.43 15.45
CA GLU A 76 8.17 -10.06 15.80
C GLU A 76 8.43 -11.21 14.83
N THR A 77 9.51 -11.10 14.04
CA THR A 77 9.93 -12.20 13.16
C THR A 77 10.49 -13.29 14.08
N ARG A 78 9.75 -14.39 14.26
CA ARG A 78 10.32 -15.57 14.92
C ARG A 78 11.38 -16.12 13.97
N GLU A 79 12.65 -15.95 14.32
CA GLU A 79 13.73 -16.71 13.72
C GLU A 79 13.58 -18.16 14.18
N ASP A 80 13.13 -19.04 13.27
CA ASP A 80 13.22 -20.50 13.42
C ASP A 80 14.56 -21.00 12.87
#